data_AF-A0A420DSP8-F1
#
_entry.id   AF-A0A420DSP8-F1
#
_cell.length_a   1.000
_cell.length_b   1.000
_cell.length_c   1.000
_cell.angle_alpha   90.00
_cell.angle_beta   90.00
_cell.angle_gamma   90.00
#
_symmetry.space_group_name_H-M   'P 1'
#
loop_
_entity.id
_entity.type
_entity.pdbx_description
1 polymer ?
#
loop_
_entity_poly.entity_id
_entity_poly.type
_entity_poly.pdbx_seq_one_letter_code
_entity_poly.pdbx_strand_id
1 'polypeptide(L)'
;MLFPHLTKGKSMSITSAMNSAISGLRAAARGTEIVSDNISNALTPNYGRRGLALSALSYGASGGVRIDGTTRHMNEGVVADRRLANAAYQNVQTAVDFFRRLEDVTGLAGDPEGLGGRLAAFEQGLITAASRPDSIERLADTVRDAHRLASGIGYASQQVQEMRTRADAAIDQDVAMLNTALEQVAEINSQILKTMSRGGTSPALLDQRQALLDTIGTVVPVNVVPRDNGAVAIYTEGGAILLDINAAKIGFDRQNTVTEFQTFDSGSLSGLTLNGQDIRVKALGGGSLGGHFSVRDTHGVQAQTQLDAIARDLIERFEGPMLDLTRNAGDPGLFTDSGAPFNAANEVGLSKRLAINSVVDPAAGGEAWRLRDGLGSTAPGPSGDASLLNRLRSVLDEGRIPASGVFGTGTQNANSLISKFSGNIASTRGGAEKDTTFTAARLSELTQLQLADGVDTDLELQNLLVLEQAYAANARVIQAADQMLETLTRL
;
A
#
# COMPACT_ATOMS: atom_id res chain seq x y z
N MET A 1 -16.32 -21.01 91.37
CA MET A 1 -17.30 -21.61 90.44
C MET A 1 -17.55 -20.65 89.29
N LEU A 2 -17.75 -21.20 88.09
CA LEU A 2 -18.16 -20.59 86.82
C LEU A 2 -17.07 -20.09 85.86
N PHE A 3 -16.74 -20.98 84.92
CA PHE A 3 -16.13 -20.74 83.60
C PHE A 3 -17.01 -19.82 82.73
N PRO A 4 -16.43 -18.99 81.85
CA PRO A 4 -17.13 -18.43 80.71
C PRO A 4 -17.06 -19.35 79.49
N HIS A 5 -18.20 -19.47 78.82
CA HIS A 5 -18.43 -20.22 77.60
C HIS A 5 -17.50 -19.81 76.45
N LEU A 6 -16.78 -20.81 75.92
CA LEU A 6 -16.23 -20.80 74.57
C LEU A 6 -17.36 -20.61 73.56
N THR A 7 -17.26 -19.55 72.76
CA THR A 7 -18.03 -19.34 71.55
C THR A 7 -17.80 -20.52 70.60
N LYS A 8 -18.85 -21.30 70.34
CA LYS A 8 -18.85 -22.34 69.29
C LYS A 8 -18.50 -21.68 67.95
N GLY A 9 -17.28 -21.93 67.48
CA GLY A 9 -16.92 -21.71 66.09
C GLY A 9 -17.93 -22.41 65.20
N LYS A 10 -18.46 -21.65 64.23
CA LYS A 10 -19.39 -22.09 63.20
C LYS A 10 -18.69 -23.19 62.38
N SER A 11 -18.88 -24.46 62.75
CA SER A 11 -18.25 -25.58 62.05
C SER A 11 -18.75 -25.61 60.62
N MET A 12 -17.84 -25.52 59.64
CA MET A 12 -18.18 -25.84 58.25
C MET A 12 -18.83 -27.23 58.21
N SER A 13 -19.95 -27.35 57.51
CA SER A 13 -20.48 -28.68 57.17
C SER A 13 -19.48 -29.35 56.23
N ILE A 14 -19.25 -30.66 56.40
CA ILE A 14 -18.41 -31.46 55.49
C ILE A 14 -18.87 -31.24 54.03
N THR A 15 -20.19 -31.12 53.84
CA THR A 15 -20.81 -30.82 52.54
C THR A 15 -20.43 -29.44 51.99
N SER A 16 -20.35 -28.40 52.84
CA SER A 16 -19.95 -27.05 52.40
C SER A 16 -18.47 -26.97 52.05
N ALA A 17 -17.61 -27.69 52.80
CA ALA A 17 -16.18 -27.77 52.50
C ALA A 17 -15.93 -28.55 51.19
N MET A 18 -16.66 -29.66 50.98
CA MET A 18 -16.58 -30.46 49.77
C MET A 18 -17.08 -29.69 48.53
N ASN A 19 -18.21 -28.97 48.64
CA ASN A 19 -18.71 -28.12 47.55
C ASN A 19 -17.73 -26.98 47.20
N SER A 20 -17.12 -26.36 48.21
CA SER A 20 -16.09 -25.34 48.02
C SER A 20 -14.89 -25.93 47.27
N ALA A 21 -14.39 -27.09 47.72
CA ALA A 21 -13.25 -27.77 47.10
C ALA A 21 -13.54 -28.23 45.67
N ILE A 22 -14.74 -28.76 45.38
CA ILE A 22 -15.15 -29.13 44.01
C ILE A 22 -15.19 -27.90 43.10
N SER A 23 -15.75 -26.79 43.58
CA SER A 23 -15.82 -25.55 42.81
C SER A 23 -14.43 -24.97 42.53
N GLY A 24 -13.54 -25.01 43.52
CA GLY A 24 -12.13 -24.61 43.38
C GLY A 24 -11.34 -25.54 42.46
N LEU A 25 -11.60 -26.85 42.50
CA LEU A 25 -10.99 -27.84 41.60
C LEU A 25 -11.35 -27.56 40.13
N ARG A 26 -12.63 -27.29 39.85
CA ARG A 26 -13.10 -26.91 38.50
C ARG A 26 -12.48 -25.61 38.02
N ALA A 27 -12.39 -24.60 38.90
CA ALA A 27 -11.74 -23.33 38.58
C ALA A 27 -10.25 -23.53 38.28
N ALA A 28 -9.54 -24.33 39.08
CA ALA A 28 -8.13 -24.66 38.84
C ALA A 28 -7.94 -25.38 37.51
N ALA A 29 -8.73 -26.42 37.22
CA ALA A 29 -8.66 -27.16 35.95
C ALA A 29 -8.91 -26.25 34.73
N ARG A 30 -9.94 -25.40 34.79
CA ARG A 30 -10.22 -24.43 33.72
C ARG A 30 -9.12 -23.38 33.58
N GLY A 31 -8.54 -22.93 34.69
CA GLY A 31 -7.38 -22.04 34.68
C GLY A 31 -6.18 -22.68 33.99
N THR A 32 -5.88 -23.95 34.29
CA THR A 32 -4.77 -24.68 33.66
C THR A 32 -4.97 -24.81 32.15
N GLU A 33 -6.19 -25.07 31.69
CA GLU A 33 -6.54 -25.08 30.26
C GLU A 33 -6.29 -23.73 29.59
N ILE A 34 -6.73 -22.63 30.23
CA ILE A 34 -6.52 -21.26 29.72
C ILE A 34 -5.03 -20.92 29.63
N VAL A 35 -4.25 -21.27 30.64
CA VAL A 35 -2.79 -21.07 30.64
C VAL A 35 -2.14 -21.86 29.51
N SER A 36 -2.53 -23.12 29.32
CA SER A 36 -2.04 -23.96 28.21
C SER A 36 -2.40 -23.36 26.85
N ASP A 37 -3.62 -22.85 26.68
CA ASP A 37 -4.06 -22.13 25.48
C ASP A 37 -3.22 -20.88 25.25
N ASN A 38 -2.99 -20.06 26.29
CA ASN A 38 -2.20 -18.85 26.20
C ASN A 38 -0.77 -19.17 25.73
N ILE A 39 -0.10 -20.14 26.37
CA ILE A 39 1.26 -20.56 26.02
C ILE A 39 1.31 -21.07 24.57
N SER A 40 0.37 -21.92 24.17
CA SER A 40 0.34 -22.49 22.82
C SER A 40 0.11 -21.43 21.73
N ASN A 41 -0.62 -20.36 22.07
CA ASN A 41 -0.95 -19.28 21.15
C ASN A 41 -0.12 -18.02 21.38
N ALA A 42 0.93 -18.05 22.21
CA ALA A 42 1.71 -16.87 22.57
C ALA A 42 2.36 -16.16 21.36
N LEU A 43 2.67 -16.93 20.30
CA LEU A 43 3.23 -16.43 19.04
C LEU A 43 2.18 -16.25 17.94
N THR A 44 0.89 -16.46 18.23
CA THR A 44 -0.18 -16.29 17.25
C THR A 44 -0.54 -14.80 17.13
N PRO A 45 -0.44 -14.19 15.93
CA PRO A 45 -0.83 -12.80 15.74
C PRO A 45 -2.27 -12.55 16.18
N ASN A 46 -2.51 -11.39 16.79
CA ASN A 46 -3.84 -10.94 17.24
C ASN A 46 -4.50 -11.77 18.37
N TYR A 47 -3.80 -12.77 18.90
CA TYR A 47 -4.24 -13.48 20.09
C TYR A 47 -4.19 -12.55 21.31
N GLY A 48 -5.34 -12.34 21.96
CA GLY A 48 -5.40 -11.64 23.24
C GLY A 48 -5.26 -12.61 24.41
N ARG A 49 -4.40 -12.29 25.38
CA ARG A 49 -4.21 -13.11 26.58
C ARG A 49 -5.56 -13.37 27.27
N ARG A 50 -5.85 -14.63 27.56
CA ARG A 50 -7.09 -15.05 28.20
C ARG A 50 -6.96 -15.11 29.71
N GLY A 51 -8.00 -14.69 30.41
CA GLY A 51 -8.12 -14.74 31.86
C GLY A 51 -9.38 -15.51 32.30
N LEU A 52 -9.35 -16.06 33.51
CA LEU A 52 -10.52 -16.70 34.12
C LEU A 52 -11.23 -15.71 35.04
N ALA A 53 -12.49 -15.38 34.73
CA ALA A 53 -13.31 -14.55 35.60
C ALA A 53 -14.01 -15.43 36.65
N LEU A 54 -13.81 -15.10 37.92
CA LEU A 54 -14.37 -15.82 39.06
C LEU A 54 -15.14 -14.87 39.99
N SER A 55 -16.28 -15.32 40.51
CA SER A 55 -17.01 -14.67 41.59
C SER A 55 -17.12 -15.58 42.81
N ALA A 56 -17.12 -14.99 44.00
CA ALA A 56 -17.34 -15.73 45.23
C ALA A 56 -18.80 -16.18 45.33
N LEU A 57 -19.03 -17.44 45.68
CA LEU A 57 -20.36 -17.91 46.05
C LEU A 57 -20.67 -17.38 47.45
N SER A 58 -21.40 -16.26 47.54
CA SER A 58 -21.70 -15.59 48.79
C SER A 58 -23.21 -15.43 48.98
N TYR A 59 -23.92 -16.53 49.23
CA TYR A 59 -25.27 -16.51 49.82
C TYR A 59 -25.55 -17.83 50.52
N GLY A 60 -25.91 -17.77 51.82
CA GLY A 60 -26.45 -18.91 52.58
C GLY A 60 -25.51 -20.12 52.74
N ALA A 61 -24.53 -20.03 53.64
CA ALA A 61 -23.77 -21.15 54.22
C ALA A 61 -22.88 -22.02 53.29
N SER A 62 -22.77 -21.73 51.99
CA SER A 62 -21.85 -22.44 51.09
C SER A 62 -20.69 -21.54 50.67
N GLY A 63 -19.45 -21.93 50.98
CA GLY A 63 -18.25 -21.32 50.40
C GLY A 63 -17.99 -21.82 48.98
N GLY A 64 -17.01 -21.24 48.29
CA GLY A 64 -16.56 -21.65 46.97
C GLY A 64 -16.49 -20.51 45.94
N VAL A 65 -16.18 -20.87 44.70
CA VAL A 65 -16.08 -19.93 43.57
C VAL A 65 -16.98 -20.36 42.42
N ARG A 66 -17.47 -19.39 41.66
CA ARG A 66 -18.18 -19.62 40.40
C ARG A 66 -17.33 -19.09 39.25
N ILE A 67 -17.23 -19.88 38.19
CA ILE A 67 -16.65 -19.44 36.93
C ILE A 67 -17.71 -18.60 36.21
N ASP A 68 -17.44 -17.30 36.06
CA ASP A 68 -18.33 -16.39 35.35
C ASP A 68 -18.03 -16.39 33.84
N GLY A 69 -16.80 -16.74 33.44
CA GLY A 69 -16.42 -16.89 32.03
C GLY A 69 -14.94 -16.73 31.78
N THR A 70 -14.58 -16.55 30.51
CA THR A 70 -13.21 -16.23 30.07
C THR A 70 -13.17 -14.79 29.55
N THR A 71 -12.21 -14.01 30.04
CA THR A 71 -11.96 -12.63 29.58
C THR A 71 -10.79 -12.60 28.60
N ARG A 72 -10.78 -11.62 27.71
CA ARG A 72 -9.66 -11.32 26.81
C ARG A 72 -9.03 -10.01 27.26
N HIS A 73 -7.71 -10.00 27.42
CA HIS A 73 -6.93 -8.82 27.79
C HIS A 73 -6.08 -8.40 26.60
N MET A 74 -6.25 -7.15 26.17
CA MET A 74 -5.46 -6.53 25.11
C MET A 74 -5.51 -5.01 25.27
N ASN A 75 -4.43 -4.34 24.89
CA ASN A 75 -4.38 -2.89 24.84
C ASN A 75 -4.98 -2.38 23.51
N GLU A 76 -6.28 -2.10 23.52
CA GLU A 76 -7.02 -1.66 22.32
C GLU A 76 -6.50 -0.34 21.74
N GLY A 77 -5.89 0.52 22.57
CA GLY A 77 -5.25 1.76 22.11
C GLY A 77 -4.02 1.50 21.24
N VAL A 78 -3.11 0.65 21.71
CA VAL A 78 -1.92 0.25 20.94
C VAL A 78 -2.31 -0.47 19.65
N VAL A 79 -3.35 -1.31 19.68
CA VAL A 79 -3.88 -1.99 18.50
C VAL A 79 -4.44 -1.01 17.47
N ALA A 80 -5.22 -0.03 17.91
CA ALA A 80 -5.75 1.01 17.04
C ALA A 80 -4.62 1.83 16.42
N ASP A 81 -3.66 2.27 17.22
CA ASP A 81 -2.50 3.04 16.75
C ASP A 81 -1.65 2.25 15.76
N ARG A 82 -1.37 0.95 16.04
CA ARG A 82 -0.63 0.07 15.13
C ARG A 82 -1.35 -0.05 13.79
N ARG A 83 -2.68 -0.17 13.80
CA ARG A 83 -3.48 -0.29 12.59
C ARG A 83 -3.41 0.97 11.73
N LEU A 84 -3.53 2.14 12.34
CA LEU A 84 -3.36 3.42 11.65
C LEU A 84 -1.92 3.58 11.10
N ALA A 85 -0.92 3.17 11.88
CA ALA A 85 0.47 3.17 11.42
C ALA A 85 0.69 2.22 10.22
N ASN A 86 0.05 1.04 10.21
CA ASN A 86 0.08 0.12 9.08
C ASN A 86 -0.58 0.74 7.84
N ALA A 87 -1.77 1.32 7.98
CA ALA A 87 -2.45 2.01 6.88
C ALA A 87 -1.57 3.11 6.27
N ALA A 88 -0.91 3.92 7.12
CA ALA A 88 0.01 4.96 6.67
C ALA A 88 1.23 4.38 5.94
N TYR A 89 1.81 3.29 6.45
CA TYR A 89 2.92 2.59 5.80
C TYR A 89 2.54 2.06 4.41
N GLN A 90 1.40 1.37 4.29
CA GLN A 90 0.92 0.84 3.00
C GLN A 90 0.70 1.94 1.95
N ASN A 91 0.18 3.09 2.40
CA ASN A 91 -0.07 4.23 1.54
C ASN A 91 1.22 4.76 0.90
N VAL A 92 2.24 5.02 1.71
CA VAL A 92 3.51 5.59 1.24
C VAL A 92 4.35 4.56 0.49
N GLN A 93 4.33 3.29 0.93
CA GLN A 93 5.04 2.20 0.25
C GLN A 93 4.60 2.07 -1.21
N THR A 94 3.30 2.21 -1.48
CA THR A 94 2.75 2.17 -2.85
C THR A 94 3.35 3.27 -3.75
N ALA A 95 3.57 4.47 -3.20
CA ALA A 95 4.22 5.56 -3.94
C ALA A 95 5.72 5.29 -4.18
N VAL A 96 6.43 4.76 -3.18
CA VAL A 96 7.84 4.35 -3.32
C VAL A 96 8.00 3.32 -4.43
N ASP A 97 7.15 2.31 -4.47
CA ASP A 97 7.23 1.24 -5.48
C ASP A 97 6.98 1.79 -6.90
N PHE A 98 6.02 2.71 -7.04
CA PHE A 98 5.80 3.42 -8.30
C PHE A 98 7.03 4.22 -8.75
N PHE A 99 7.61 5.04 -7.88
CA PHE A 99 8.75 5.88 -8.25
C PHE A 99 10.05 5.11 -8.46
N ARG A 100 10.26 3.99 -7.74
CA ARG A 100 11.37 3.06 -8.03
C ARG A 100 11.22 2.46 -9.42
N ARG A 101 10.03 1.95 -9.76
CA ARG A 101 9.78 1.39 -11.08
C ARG A 101 9.89 2.46 -12.18
N LEU A 102 9.44 3.68 -11.93
CA LEU A 102 9.60 4.79 -12.86
C LEU A 102 11.08 5.14 -13.07
N GLU A 103 11.87 5.20 -11.99
CA GLU A 103 13.31 5.42 -12.08
C GLU A 103 14.01 4.31 -12.87
N ASP A 104 13.68 3.04 -12.62
CA ASP A 104 14.25 1.89 -13.33
C ASP A 104 14.01 1.96 -14.85
N VAL A 105 12.82 2.43 -15.28
CA VAL A 105 12.49 2.49 -16.72
C VAL A 105 13.03 3.75 -17.40
N THR A 106 13.22 4.84 -16.65
CA THR A 106 13.76 6.11 -17.19
C THR A 106 15.28 6.20 -17.08
N GLY A 107 15.89 5.41 -16.19
CA GLY A 107 17.30 5.43 -15.84
C GLY A 107 17.69 6.60 -14.94
N LEU A 108 18.80 6.39 -14.22
CA LEU A 108 19.43 7.39 -13.35
C LEU A 108 20.34 8.33 -14.13
N ALA A 109 20.71 9.45 -13.51
CA ALA A 109 21.75 10.31 -14.05
C ALA A 109 23.07 9.53 -14.21
N GLY A 110 23.63 9.54 -15.42
CA GLY A 110 24.84 8.80 -15.77
C GLY A 110 24.61 7.35 -16.23
N ASP A 111 23.37 6.84 -16.22
CA ASP A 111 23.03 5.55 -16.82
C ASP A 111 23.06 5.66 -18.37
N PRO A 112 23.96 4.95 -19.07
CA PRO A 112 24.03 4.96 -20.54
C PRO A 112 22.75 4.47 -21.21
N GLU A 113 21.99 3.58 -20.56
CA GLU A 113 20.74 3.02 -21.10
C GLU A 113 19.50 3.81 -20.67
N GLY A 114 19.66 4.75 -19.74
CA GLY A 114 18.63 5.71 -19.34
C GLY A 114 18.35 6.76 -20.40
N LEU A 115 17.29 7.56 -20.22
CA LEU A 115 16.89 8.61 -21.15
C LEU A 115 18.01 9.64 -21.38
N GLY A 116 18.73 10.01 -20.31
CA GLY A 116 19.88 10.92 -20.40
C GLY A 116 21.05 10.33 -21.21
N GLY A 117 21.37 9.05 -20.98
CA GLY A 117 22.40 8.35 -21.75
C GLY A 117 22.07 8.21 -23.23
N ARG A 118 20.80 7.92 -23.56
CA ARG A 118 20.30 7.85 -24.93
C ARG A 118 20.37 9.20 -25.64
N LEU A 119 20.03 10.29 -24.95
CA LEU A 119 20.18 11.65 -25.49
C LEU A 119 21.64 11.99 -25.75
N ALA A 120 22.53 11.68 -24.80
CA ALA A 120 23.96 11.90 -24.95
C ALA A 120 24.55 11.09 -26.12
N ALA A 121 24.10 9.85 -26.31
CA ALA A 121 24.49 9.03 -27.45
C ALA A 121 24.07 9.67 -28.79
N PHE A 122 22.83 10.15 -28.88
CA PHE A 122 22.34 10.85 -30.07
C PHE A 122 23.12 12.14 -30.36
N GLU A 123 23.41 12.95 -29.34
CA GLU A 123 24.25 14.15 -29.48
C GLU A 123 25.66 13.79 -29.97
N GLN A 124 26.27 12.74 -29.39
CA GLN A 124 27.57 12.25 -29.82
C GLN A 124 27.54 11.68 -31.26
N GLY A 125 26.43 11.07 -31.67
CA GLY A 125 26.17 10.65 -33.04
C GLY A 125 26.25 11.84 -33.99
N LEU A 126 25.54 12.93 -33.68
CA LEU A 126 25.58 14.17 -34.48
C LEU A 126 27.00 14.76 -34.58
N ILE A 127 27.77 14.77 -33.49
CA ILE A 127 29.18 15.21 -33.49
C ILE A 127 30.03 14.33 -34.42
N THR A 128 29.87 13.02 -34.28
CA THR A 128 30.66 12.03 -35.04
C THR A 128 30.32 12.10 -36.53
N ALA A 129 29.04 12.24 -36.87
CA ALA A 129 28.57 12.47 -38.23
C ALA A 129 29.09 13.80 -38.79
N ALA A 130 29.03 14.90 -38.04
CA ALA A 130 29.52 16.20 -38.50
C ALA A 130 31.04 16.23 -38.76
N SER A 131 31.83 15.41 -38.06
CA SER A 131 33.28 15.29 -38.29
C SER A 131 33.65 14.52 -39.56
N ARG A 132 32.74 13.67 -40.06
CA ARG A 132 32.88 12.85 -41.29
C ARG A 132 31.52 12.76 -41.99
N PRO A 133 31.00 13.89 -42.54
CA PRO A 133 29.66 13.95 -43.14
C PRO A 133 29.54 13.08 -44.41
N ASP A 134 30.67 12.66 -44.98
CA ASP A 134 30.76 11.74 -46.11
C ASP A 134 30.42 10.28 -45.73
N SER A 135 30.49 9.95 -44.44
CA SER A 135 30.27 8.58 -43.94
C SER A 135 28.78 8.29 -43.76
N ILE A 136 28.22 7.51 -44.67
CA ILE A 136 26.83 7.02 -44.58
C ILE A 136 26.61 6.16 -43.32
N GLU A 137 27.62 5.38 -42.92
CA GLU A 137 27.58 4.58 -41.69
C GLU A 137 27.34 5.46 -40.46
N ARG A 138 28.10 6.55 -40.29
CA ARG A 138 27.93 7.47 -39.15
C ARG A 138 26.58 8.18 -39.14
N LEU A 139 26.05 8.49 -40.33
CA LEU A 139 24.69 9.05 -40.45
C LEU A 139 23.64 8.02 -40.02
N ALA A 140 23.77 6.77 -40.49
CA ALA A 140 22.87 5.69 -40.10
C ALA A 140 22.95 5.40 -38.59
N ASP A 141 24.14 5.42 -38.00
CA ASP A 141 24.35 5.28 -36.55
C ASP A 141 23.61 6.38 -35.77
N THR A 142 23.74 7.62 -36.23
CA THR A 142 23.06 8.76 -35.60
C THR A 142 21.53 8.63 -35.67
N VAL A 143 20.99 8.13 -36.79
CA VAL A 143 19.55 7.85 -36.93
C VAL A 143 19.13 6.72 -35.97
N ARG A 144 19.93 5.67 -35.84
CA ARG A 144 19.68 4.60 -34.86
C ARG A 144 19.67 5.13 -33.42
N ASP A 145 20.56 6.06 -33.09
CA ASP A 145 20.61 6.68 -31.75
C ASP A 145 19.37 7.53 -31.49
N ALA A 146 18.93 8.30 -32.48
CA ALA A 146 17.67 9.04 -32.41
C ALA A 146 16.49 8.08 -32.17
N HIS A 147 16.42 6.97 -32.91
CA HIS A 147 15.37 5.96 -32.75
C HIS A 147 15.41 5.32 -31.36
N ARG A 148 16.60 5.02 -30.82
CA ARG A 148 16.77 4.50 -29.46
C ARG A 148 16.27 5.46 -28.40
N LEU A 149 16.50 6.77 -28.58
CA LEU A 149 15.96 7.81 -27.70
C LEU A 149 14.43 7.88 -27.76
N ALA A 150 13.85 7.98 -28.96
CA ALA A 150 12.39 8.02 -29.15
C ALA A 150 11.71 6.78 -28.55
N SER A 151 12.26 5.60 -28.82
CA SER A 151 11.74 4.33 -28.29
C SER A 151 11.85 4.25 -26.76
N GLY A 152 12.92 4.78 -26.17
CA GLY A 152 13.08 4.83 -24.71
C GLY A 152 12.01 5.68 -24.03
N ILE A 153 11.69 6.85 -24.60
CA ILE A 153 10.63 7.73 -24.11
C ILE A 153 9.26 7.05 -24.25
N GLY A 154 8.98 6.43 -25.41
CA GLY A 154 7.74 5.70 -25.63
C GLY A 154 7.57 4.49 -24.70
N TYR A 155 8.65 3.75 -24.44
CA TYR A 155 8.67 2.65 -23.48
C TYR A 155 8.38 3.12 -22.06
N ALA A 156 8.99 4.22 -21.61
CA ALA A 156 8.71 4.80 -20.29
C ALA A 156 7.22 5.19 -20.17
N SER A 157 6.63 5.79 -21.20
CA SER A 157 5.20 6.13 -21.24
C SER A 157 4.32 4.89 -21.14
N GLN A 158 4.64 3.82 -21.89
CA GLN A 158 3.93 2.56 -21.79
C GLN A 158 3.99 1.98 -20.37
N GLN A 159 5.16 1.98 -19.74
CA GLN A 159 5.33 1.48 -18.38
C GLN A 159 4.52 2.30 -17.35
N VAL A 160 4.39 3.62 -17.54
CA VAL A 160 3.49 4.45 -16.74
C VAL A 160 2.03 3.99 -16.88
N GLN A 161 1.54 3.75 -18.09
CA GLN A 161 0.16 3.29 -18.29
C GLN A 161 -0.07 1.87 -17.73
N GLU A 162 0.93 0.97 -17.82
CA GLU A 162 0.88 -0.34 -17.17
C GLU A 162 0.77 -0.23 -15.65
N MET A 163 1.55 0.67 -15.03
CA MET A 163 1.48 0.92 -13.58
C MET A 163 0.12 1.49 -13.17
N ARG A 164 -0.45 2.41 -13.96
CA ARG A 164 -1.80 2.96 -13.72
C ARG A 164 -2.88 1.89 -13.86
N THR A 165 -2.78 1.01 -14.86
CA THR A 165 -3.70 -0.11 -15.05
C THR A 165 -3.62 -1.11 -13.89
N ARG A 166 -2.40 -1.43 -13.41
CA ARG A 166 -2.22 -2.29 -12.23
C ARG A 166 -2.80 -1.66 -10.97
N ALA A 167 -2.62 -0.35 -10.79
CA ALA A 167 -3.22 0.38 -9.66
C ALA A 167 -4.76 0.34 -9.71
N ASP A 168 -5.37 0.49 -10.89
CA ASP A 168 -6.83 0.35 -11.07
C ASP A 168 -7.33 -1.05 -10.68
N ALA A 169 -6.64 -2.10 -11.10
CA ALA A 169 -6.95 -3.48 -10.70
C ALA A 169 -6.71 -3.73 -9.20
N ALA A 170 -5.70 -3.10 -8.59
CA ALA A 170 -5.44 -3.20 -7.17
C ALA A 170 -6.53 -2.51 -6.33
N ILE A 171 -7.09 -1.39 -6.81
CA ILE A 171 -8.25 -0.73 -6.19
C ILE A 171 -9.46 -1.69 -6.17
N ASP A 172 -9.74 -2.38 -7.27
CA ASP A 172 -10.82 -3.39 -7.36
C ASP A 172 -10.63 -4.51 -6.32
N GLN A 173 -9.39 -5.01 -6.19
CA GLN A 173 -9.04 -6.04 -5.21
C GLN A 173 -9.20 -5.54 -3.76
N ASP A 174 -8.74 -4.33 -3.48
CA ASP A 174 -8.88 -3.68 -2.18
C ASP A 174 -10.35 -3.48 -1.80
N VAL A 175 -11.19 -3.04 -2.74
CA VAL A 175 -12.63 -2.88 -2.55
C VAL A 175 -13.31 -4.24 -2.28
N ALA A 176 -12.95 -5.28 -3.02
CA ALA A 176 -13.48 -6.63 -2.82
C ALA A 176 -13.08 -7.20 -1.44
N MET A 177 -11.82 -7.04 -1.05
CA MET A 177 -11.29 -7.43 0.25
C MET A 177 -11.99 -6.68 1.39
N LEU A 178 -12.15 -5.36 1.24
CA LEU A 178 -12.82 -4.51 2.22
C LEU A 178 -14.28 -4.93 2.43
N ASN A 179 -15.04 -5.11 1.34
CA ASN A 179 -16.44 -5.55 1.42
C ASN A 179 -16.56 -6.92 2.12
N THR A 180 -15.72 -7.89 1.72
CA THR A 180 -15.72 -9.24 2.31
C THR A 180 -15.41 -9.19 3.81
N ALA A 181 -14.39 -8.42 4.20
CA ALA A 181 -14.01 -8.29 5.61
C ALA A 181 -15.09 -7.58 6.43
N LEU A 182 -15.73 -6.53 5.90
CA LEU A 182 -16.83 -5.83 6.58
C LEU A 182 -18.04 -6.75 6.80
N GLU A 183 -18.42 -7.56 5.81
CA GLU A 183 -19.51 -8.54 5.93
C GLU A 183 -19.19 -9.59 7.01
N GLN A 184 -17.96 -10.10 7.04
CA GLN A 184 -17.53 -11.05 8.06
C GLN A 184 -17.49 -10.44 9.47
N VAL A 185 -17.07 -9.18 9.61
CA VAL A 185 -17.15 -8.47 10.90
C VAL A 185 -18.61 -8.27 11.33
N ALA A 186 -19.52 -7.96 10.40
CA ALA A 186 -20.95 -7.84 10.72
C ALA A 186 -21.53 -9.15 11.27
N GLU A 187 -21.19 -10.29 10.65
CA GLU A 187 -21.60 -11.61 11.14
C GLU A 187 -21.00 -11.94 12.51
N ILE A 188 -19.70 -11.68 12.71
CA ILE A 188 -19.06 -11.89 14.02
C ILE A 188 -19.67 -10.98 15.09
N ASN A 189 -20.00 -9.73 14.77
CA ASN A 189 -20.70 -8.83 15.69
C ASN A 189 -22.07 -9.40 16.09
N SER A 190 -22.83 -9.97 15.15
CA SER A 190 -24.10 -10.65 15.43
C SER A 190 -23.91 -11.86 16.36
N GLN A 191 -22.85 -12.65 16.17
CA GLN A 191 -22.53 -13.80 17.02
C GLN A 191 -22.08 -13.38 18.43
N ILE A 192 -21.25 -12.33 18.55
CA ILE A 192 -20.85 -11.75 19.84
C ILE A 192 -22.08 -11.24 20.58
N LEU A 193 -22.94 -10.48 19.92
CA LEU A 193 -24.18 -9.97 20.50
C LEU A 193 -25.08 -11.10 21.05
N LYS A 194 -25.28 -12.18 20.27
CA LYS A 194 -26.04 -13.35 20.70
C LYS A 194 -25.42 -14.06 21.90
N THR A 195 -24.09 -14.14 21.94
CA THR A 195 -23.34 -14.79 23.03
C THR A 195 -23.43 -13.97 24.32
N MET A 196 -23.22 -12.66 24.21
CA MET A 196 -23.28 -11.71 25.34
C MET A 196 -24.70 -11.59 25.90
N SER A 197 -25.73 -11.60 25.04
CA SER A 197 -27.13 -11.56 25.47
C SER A 197 -27.56 -12.80 26.28
N ARG A 198 -26.82 -13.92 26.14
CA ARG A 198 -27.01 -15.14 26.94
C ARG A 198 -26.13 -15.16 28.20
N GLY A 199 -25.41 -14.07 28.49
CA GLY A 199 -24.50 -13.94 29.63
C GLY A 199 -23.15 -14.63 29.44
N GLY A 200 -22.78 -15.02 28.21
CA GLY A 200 -21.49 -15.63 27.90
C GLY A 200 -20.52 -14.68 27.20
N THR A 201 -19.27 -15.09 27.06
CA THR A 201 -18.22 -14.39 26.28
C THR A 201 -17.52 -15.37 25.34
N SER A 202 -17.00 -14.89 24.21
CA SER A 202 -16.18 -15.69 23.29
C SER A 202 -14.92 -14.94 22.88
N PRO A 203 -13.78 -15.15 23.60
CA PRO A 203 -12.49 -14.59 23.22
C PRO A 203 -12.07 -14.92 21.78
N ALA A 204 -12.40 -16.13 21.30
CA ALA A 204 -12.07 -16.54 19.93
C ALA A 204 -12.79 -15.68 18.86
N LEU A 205 -14.06 -15.31 19.09
CA LEU A 205 -14.76 -14.37 18.20
C LEU A 205 -14.14 -12.97 18.23
N LEU A 206 -13.63 -12.54 19.38
CA LEU A 206 -12.92 -11.26 19.49
C LEU A 206 -11.58 -11.29 18.74
N ASP A 207 -10.82 -12.39 18.86
CA ASP A 207 -9.57 -12.59 18.11
C ASP A 207 -9.82 -12.59 16.59
N GLN A 208 -10.84 -13.31 16.13
CA GLN A 208 -11.21 -13.36 14.72
C GLN A 208 -11.69 -12.01 14.19
N ARG A 209 -12.51 -11.29 14.97
CA ARG A 209 -12.91 -9.91 14.62
C ARG A 209 -11.69 -9.01 14.50
N GLN A 210 -10.75 -9.13 15.42
CA GLN A 210 -9.53 -8.32 15.43
C GLN A 210 -8.66 -8.58 14.18
N ALA A 211 -8.52 -9.84 13.75
CA ALA A 211 -7.83 -10.16 12.51
C ALA A 211 -8.48 -9.50 11.28
N LEU A 212 -9.81 -9.55 11.15
CA LEU A 212 -10.52 -8.91 10.04
C LEU A 212 -10.42 -7.39 10.08
N LEU A 213 -10.48 -6.83 11.29
CA LEU A 213 -10.28 -5.41 11.56
C LEU A 213 -8.89 -4.93 11.11
N ASP A 214 -7.86 -5.77 11.22
CA ASP A 214 -6.52 -5.48 10.71
C ASP A 214 -6.41 -5.62 9.20
N THR A 215 -7.13 -6.58 8.60
CA THR A 215 -7.30 -6.67 7.14
C THR A 215 -7.93 -5.39 6.59
N ILE A 216 -9.05 -4.93 7.18
CA ILE A 216 -9.69 -3.65 6.84
C ILE A 216 -8.70 -2.50 6.99
N GLY A 217 -7.96 -2.47 8.11
CA GLY A 217 -6.96 -1.45 8.42
C GLY A 217 -5.77 -1.39 7.48
N THR A 218 -5.50 -2.46 6.73
CA THR A 218 -4.47 -2.46 5.68
C THR A 218 -4.95 -1.66 4.46
N VAL A 219 -6.24 -1.78 4.15
CA VAL A 219 -6.88 -1.16 2.97
C VAL A 219 -7.24 0.30 3.21
N VAL A 220 -7.83 0.59 4.37
CA VAL A 220 -8.31 1.93 4.75
C VAL A 220 -8.06 2.19 6.23
N PRO A 221 -7.65 3.41 6.63
CA PRO A 221 -7.52 3.76 8.04
C PRO A 221 -8.90 3.85 8.69
N VAL A 222 -9.09 3.08 9.77
CA VAL A 222 -10.38 2.96 10.45
C VAL A 222 -10.28 3.14 11.95
N ASN A 223 -11.30 3.79 12.50
CA ASN A 223 -11.58 3.90 13.91
C ASN A 223 -12.69 2.91 14.28
N VAL A 224 -12.46 2.14 15.34
CA VAL A 224 -13.42 1.16 15.85
C VAL A 224 -14.04 1.71 17.12
N VAL A 225 -15.35 1.85 17.13
CA VAL A 225 -16.11 2.43 18.25
C VAL A 225 -16.93 1.33 18.93
N PRO A 226 -16.74 1.08 20.23
CA PRO A 226 -17.56 0.11 20.97
C PRO A 226 -19.05 0.47 20.95
N ARG A 227 -19.88 -0.56 20.89
CA ARG A 227 -21.34 -0.51 21.07
C ARG A 227 -21.74 -1.40 22.25
N ASP A 228 -23.01 -1.34 22.62
CA ASP A 228 -23.58 -2.18 23.66
C ASP A 228 -23.37 -3.68 23.34
N ASN A 229 -23.30 -4.49 24.40
CA ASN A 229 -23.19 -5.95 24.30
C ASN A 229 -22.00 -6.46 23.46
N GLY A 230 -20.91 -5.70 23.42
CA GLY A 230 -19.64 -6.10 22.80
C GLY A 230 -19.59 -5.96 21.28
N ALA A 231 -20.64 -5.43 20.64
CA ALA A 231 -20.60 -5.07 19.23
C ALA A 231 -19.70 -3.85 18.98
N VAL A 232 -19.31 -3.61 17.73
CA VAL A 232 -18.49 -2.44 17.34
C VAL A 232 -19.03 -1.80 16.06
N ALA A 233 -18.87 -0.48 15.95
CA ALA A 233 -19.03 0.26 14.71
C ALA A 233 -17.65 0.62 14.13
N ILE A 234 -17.57 0.79 12.81
CA ILE A 234 -16.33 1.11 12.08
C ILE A 234 -16.56 2.37 11.26
N TYR A 235 -15.68 3.34 11.46
CA TYR A 235 -15.67 4.61 10.74
C TYR A 235 -14.30 4.83 10.10
N THR A 236 -14.24 5.48 8.95
CA THR A 236 -12.95 5.98 8.43
C THR A 236 -12.55 7.28 9.11
N GLU A 237 -11.27 7.64 9.03
CA GLU A 237 -10.80 8.99 9.43
C GLU A 237 -11.49 10.11 8.65
N GLY A 238 -11.93 9.83 7.41
CA GLY A 238 -12.70 10.74 6.57
C GLY A 238 -14.19 10.86 6.93
N GLY A 239 -14.66 10.14 7.96
CA GLY A 239 -16.04 10.20 8.46
C GLY A 239 -17.04 9.29 7.75
N ALA A 240 -16.60 8.40 6.87
CA ALA A 240 -17.48 7.41 6.26
C ALA A 240 -17.82 6.30 7.27
N ILE A 241 -19.10 5.92 7.31
CA ILE A 241 -19.58 4.81 8.15
C ILE A 241 -19.45 3.52 7.35
N LEU A 242 -18.53 2.65 7.75
CA LEU A 242 -18.27 1.36 7.06
C LEU A 242 -19.05 0.21 7.68
N LEU A 243 -19.29 0.28 8.99
CA LEU A 243 -20.07 -0.70 9.73
C LEU A 243 -20.76 0.00 10.89
N ASP A 244 -22.04 -0.26 11.05
CA ASP A 244 -22.72 -0.02 12.32
C ASP A 244 -23.59 -1.25 12.62
N ILE A 245 -24.85 -1.24 12.19
CA ILE A 245 -25.71 -2.44 12.22
C ILE A 245 -25.41 -3.36 11.04
N ASN A 246 -25.31 -2.78 9.83
CA ASN A 246 -25.02 -3.51 8.60
C ASN A 246 -23.67 -3.07 8.04
N ALA A 247 -22.99 -3.96 7.34
CA ALA A 247 -21.81 -3.63 6.54
C ALA A 247 -22.22 -2.69 5.40
N ALA A 248 -21.48 -1.60 5.23
CA ALA A 248 -21.63 -0.75 4.05
C ALA A 248 -21.03 -1.44 2.83
N LYS A 249 -21.62 -1.20 1.66
CA LYS A 249 -21.11 -1.71 0.39
C LYS A 249 -20.32 -0.64 -0.33
N ILE A 250 -19.04 -0.90 -0.55
CA ILE A 250 -18.17 -0.06 -1.38
C ILE A 250 -18.26 -0.54 -2.82
N GLY A 251 -18.55 0.36 -3.75
CA GLY A 251 -18.56 0.06 -5.19
C GLY A 251 -17.41 0.75 -5.92
N PHE A 252 -16.87 0.05 -6.90
CA PHE A 252 -15.82 0.52 -7.79
C PHE A 252 -15.99 -0.17 -9.15
N ASP A 253 -15.86 0.61 -10.23
CA ASP A 253 -16.01 0.11 -11.60
C ASP A 253 -14.64 0.15 -12.30
N ARG A 254 -13.92 -0.96 -12.24
CA ARG A 254 -12.57 -1.06 -12.80
C ARG A 254 -12.55 -0.94 -14.33
N GLN A 255 -11.42 -0.50 -14.86
CA GLN A 255 -11.10 -0.54 -16.29
C GLN A 255 -10.11 -1.68 -16.58
N ASN A 256 -10.28 -2.34 -17.73
CA ASN A 256 -9.33 -3.38 -18.16
C ASN A 256 -7.98 -2.81 -18.60
N THR A 257 -7.98 -1.55 -19.06
CA THR A 257 -6.79 -0.83 -19.48
C THR A 257 -7.03 0.64 -19.20
N VAL A 258 -6.02 1.29 -18.60
CA VAL A 258 -6.00 2.73 -18.37
C VAL A 258 -5.05 3.35 -19.38
N THR A 259 -5.55 4.27 -20.21
CA THR A 259 -4.75 5.00 -21.20
C THR A 259 -4.38 6.40 -20.71
N GLU A 260 -3.53 7.07 -21.48
CA GLU A 260 -3.06 8.45 -21.30
C GLU A 260 -4.23 9.43 -21.26
N PHE A 261 -5.25 9.23 -22.10
CA PHE A 261 -6.47 10.05 -22.13
C PHE A 261 -7.45 9.78 -20.99
N GLN A 262 -7.30 8.67 -20.27
CA GLN A 262 -8.23 8.30 -19.22
C GLN A 262 -7.75 8.81 -17.86
N THR A 263 -8.45 9.79 -17.30
CA THR A 263 -8.21 10.31 -15.93
C THR A 263 -9.50 10.34 -15.13
N PHE A 264 -9.39 10.39 -13.80
CA PHE A 264 -10.56 10.65 -12.94
C PHE A 264 -11.21 12.01 -13.26
N ASP A 265 -10.41 13.07 -13.43
CA ASP A 265 -10.91 14.42 -13.73
C ASP A 265 -11.64 14.54 -15.07
N SER A 266 -11.28 13.71 -16.06
CA SER A 266 -12.00 13.62 -17.34
C SER A 266 -13.34 12.86 -17.24
N GLY A 267 -13.64 12.25 -16.10
CA GLY A 267 -14.83 11.41 -15.89
C GLY A 267 -14.74 10.02 -16.52
N SER A 268 -13.59 9.64 -17.08
CA SER A 268 -13.40 8.35 -17.75
C SER A 268 -12.99 7.21 -16.81
N LEU A 269 -12.44 7.54 -15.64
CA LEU A 269 -12.12 6.58 -14.58
C LEU A 269 -13.13 6.72 -13.44
N SER A 270 -13.53 5.58 -12.87
CA SER A 270 -14.48 5.55 -11.77
C SER A 270 -13.87 6.05 -10.47
N GLY A 271 -14.72 6.67 -9.65
CA GLY A 271 -14.48 6.92 -8.24
C GLY A 271 -14.97 5.77 -7.37
N LEU A 272 -15.29 6.07 -6.12
CA LEU A 272 -15.86 5.10 -5.19
C LEU A 272 -17.33 5.45 -4.93
N THR A 273 -18.14 4.42 -4.71
CA THR A 273 -19.49 4.58 -4.15
C THR A 273 -19.58 3.95 -2.77
N LEU A 274 -20.41 4.53 -1.91
CA LEU A 274 -20.79 3.99 -0.61
C LEU A 274 -22.30 3.77 -0.62
N ASN A 275 -22.73 2.51 -0.54
CA ASN A 275 -24.14 2.11 -0.65
C ASN A 275 -24.81 2.66 -1.93
N GLY A 276 -24.07 2.69 -3.04
CA GLY A 276 -24.55 3.18 -4.33
C GLY A 276 -24.59 4.70 -4.48
N GLN A 277 -24.05 5.46 -3.52
CA GLN A 277 -23.89 6.92 -3.62
C GLN A 277 -22.42 7.27 -3.85
N ASP A 278 -22.13 8.16 -4.80
CA ASP A 278 -20.76 8.61 -5.07
C ASP A 278 -20.15 9.26 -3.83
N ILE A 279 -18.91 8.89 -3.53
CA ILE A 279 -18.11 9.49 -2.47
C ILE A 279 -16.78 9.98 -3.02
N ARG A 280 -16.23 11.02 -2.38
CA ARG A 280 -14.86 11.43 -2.65
C ARG A 280 -13.92 10.36 -2.13
N VAL A 281 -12.86 10.04 -2.88
CA VAL A 281 -11.82 9.08 -2.47
C VAL A 281 -11.24 9.43 -1.08
N LYS A 282 -11.08 10.73 -0.78
CA LYS A 282 -10.61 11.21 0.53
C LYS A 282 -11.48 10.76 1.71
N ALA A 283 -12.76 10.43 1.49
CA ALA A 283 -13.64 9.90 2.54
C ALA A 283 -13.20 8.51 3.02
N LEU A 284 -12.53 7.72 2.17
CA LEU A 284 -11.87 6.45 2.53
C LEU A 284 -10.34 6.55 2.50
N GLY A 285 -9.79 7.77 2.42
CA GLY A 285 -8.39 8.00 2.06
C GLY A 285 -7.39 7.43 3.06
N GLY A 286 -6.22 7.02 2.55
CA GLY A 286 -5.17 6.33 3.30
C GLY A 286 -5.07 4.85 2.92
N GLY A 287 -4.27 4.08 3.65
CA GLY A 287 -4.09 2.64 3.38
C GLY A 287 -3.54 2.35 1.97
N SER A 288 -3.57 1.07 1.57
CA SER A 288 -3.25 0.67 0.20
C SER A 288 -4.20 1.30 -0.83
N LEU A 289 -5.49 1.41 -0.50
CA LEU A 289 -6.52 1.94 -1.41
C LEU A 289 -6.17 3.37 -1.86
N GLY A 290 -5.91 4.25 -0.90
CA GLY A 290 -5.50 5.62 -1.19
C GLY A 290 -4.15 5.73 -1.89
N GLY A 291 -3.24 4.77 -1.68
CA GLY A 291 -1.95 4.68 -2.36
C GLY A 291 -2.14 4.37 -3.85
N HIS A 292 -2.98 3.38 -4.16
CA HIS A 292 -3.29 3.00 -5.54
C HIS A 292 -4.03 4.11 -6.30
N PHE A 293 -5.00 4.79 -5.68
CA PHE A 293 -5.61 5.99 -6.28
C PHE A 293 -4.57 7.09 -6.56
N SER A 294 -3.62 7.33 -5.63
CA SER A 294 -2.56 8.32 -5.83
C SER A 294 -1.67 7.98 -7.02
N VAL A 295 -1.34 6.69 -7.22
CA VAL A 295 -0.59 6.22 -8.40
C VAL A 295 -1.39 6.42 -9.69
N ARG A 296 -2.66 5.97 -9.70
CA ARG A 296 -3.51 6.01 -10.90
C ARG A 296 -3.83 7.43 -11.37
N ASP A 297 -4.17 8.31 -10.42
CA ASP A 297 -4.82 9.60 -10.72
C ASP A 297 -3.90 10.80 -10.55
N THR A 298 -2.81 10.67 -9.78
CA THR A 298 -1.87 11.79 -9.52
C THR A 298 -0.48 11.50 -10.08
N HIS A 299 0.24 10.54 -9.51
CA HIS A 299 1.65 10.31 -9.85
C HIS A 299 1.84 9.79 -11.28
N GLY A 300 1.00 8.85 -11.72
CA GLY A 300 1.02 8.34 -13.09
C GLY A 300 0.67 9.40 -14.13
N VAL A 301 -0.34 10.24 -13.85
CA VAL A 301 -0.74 11.34 -14.73
C VAL A 301 0.36 12.39 -14.85
N GLN A 302 0.99 12.75 -13.72
CA GLN A 302 2.10 13.70 -13.71
C GLN A 302 3.32 13.17 -14.47
N ALA A 303 3.68 11.89 -14.27
CA ALA A 303 4.78 11.25 -14.98
C ALA A 303 4.52 11.22 -16.50
N GLN A 304 3.30 10.85 -16.91
CA GLN A 304 2.90 10.87 -18.32
C GLN A 304 3.00 12.28 -18.92
N THR A 305 2.49 13.30 -18.22
CA THR A 305 2.54 14.70 -18.66
C THR A 305 3.98 15.19 -18.83
N GLN A 306 4.90 14.79 -17.95
CA GLN A 306 6.32 15.15 -18.06
C GLN A 306 7.01 14.44 -19.23
N LEU A 307 6.68 13.17 -19.49
CA LEU A 307 7.19 12.45 -20.66
C LEU A 307 6.67 13.06 -21.98
N ASP A 308 5.38 13.42 -22.03
CA ASP A 308 4.78 14.09 -23.20
C ASP A 308 5.44 15.45 -23.47
N ALA A 309 5.76 16.20 -22.41
CA ALA A 309 6.48 17.46 -22.51
C ALA A 309 7.94 17.30 -23.02
N ILE A 310 8.64 16.22 -22.62
CA ILE A 310 9.98 15.90 -23.17
C ILE A 310 9.87 15.55 -24.66
N ALA A 311 8.87 14.74 -25.04
CA ALA A 311 8.64 14.39 -26.44
C ALA A 311 8.30 15.63 -27.28
N ARG A 312 7.47 16.52 -26.75
CA ARG A 312 7.14 17.81 -27.37
C ARG A 312 8.39 18.66 -27.58
N ASP A 313 9.22 18.83 -26.56
CA ASP A 313 10.44 19.62 -26.65
C ASP A 313 11.39 19.07 -27.73
N LEU A 314 11.54 17.74 -27.83
CA LEU A 314 12.30 17.12 -28.92
C LEU A 314 11.68 17.39 -30.30
N ILE A 315 10.37 17.23 -30.46
CA ILE A 315 9.74 17.48 -31.77
C ILE A 315 9.89 18.96 -32.15
N GLU A 316 9.53 19.89 -31.27
CA GLU A 316 9.61 21.33 -31.54
C GLU A 316 11.06 21.81 -31.78
N ARG A 317 12.09 21.17 -31.18
CA ARG A 317 13.51 21.45 -31.50
C ARG A 317 13.85 21.10 -32.93
N PHE A 318 13.38 19.96 -33.41
CA PHE A 318 13.72 19.43 -34.73
C PHE A 318 12.72 19.82 -35.83
N GLU A 319 11.64 20.52 -35.48
CA GLU A 319 10.65 21.06 -36.41
C GLU A 319 10.85 22.53 -36.79
N GLY A 320 11.82 23.21 -36.19
CA GLY A 320 12.06 24.63 -36.45
C GLY A 320 12.24 24.95 -37.96
N PRO A 321 11.52 25.94 -38.52
CA PRO A 321 11.53 26.22 -39.96
C PRO A 321 12.89 26.69 -40.50
N MET A 322 13.76 27.20 -39.63
CA MET A 322 15.12 27.64 -39.99
C MET A 322 16.18 26.55 -39.82
N LEU A 323 15.80 25.36 -39.32
CA LEU A 323 16.72 24.27 -39.06
C LEU A 323 17.13 23.56 -40.35
N ASP A 324 16.13 23.20 -41.15
CA ASP A 324 16.27 22.50 -42.43
C ASP A 324 15.45 23.25 -43.50
N LEU A 325 16.16 23.99 -44.35
CA LEU A 325 15.56 24.82 -45.40
C LEU A 325 15.03 24.01 -46.60
N THR A 326 15.24 22.69 -46.60
CA THR A 326 14.73 21.80 -47.67
C THR A 326 13.29 21.38 -47.44
N ARG A 327 12.79 21.58 -46.21
CA ARG A 327 11.42 21.26 -45.81
C ARG A 327 10.46 22.39 -46.15
N ASN A 328 9.23 22.04 -46.51
CA ASN A 328 8.15 23.01 -46.63
C ASN A 328 7.58 23.35 -45.25
N ALA A 329 6.90 24.49 -45.17
CA ALA A 329 6.18 24.87 -43.96
C ALA A 329 5.12 23.81 -43.63
N GLY A 330 5.17 23.26 -42.41
CA GLY A 330 4.26 22.22 -41.95
C GLY A 330 4.72 20.78 -42.23
N ASP A 331 5.85 20.57 -42.91
CA ASP A 331 6.44 19.23 -43.00
C ASP A 331 6.93 18.78 -41.62
N PRO A 332 6.97 17.47 -41.30
CA PRO A 332 7.45 16.95 -40.01
C PRO A 332 8.98 17.01 -39.86
N GLY A 333 9.43 17.09 -38.60
CA GLY A 333 10.85 17.18 -38.21
C GLY A 333 11.62 15.88 -38.28
N LEU A 334 12.82 15.86 -37.69
CA LEU A 334 13.53 14.60 -37.44
C LEU A 334 12.76 13.72 -36.45
N PHE A 335 12.29 14.32 -35.36
CA PHE A 335 11.31 13.72 -34.46
C PHE A 335 9.91 14.16 -34.89
N THR A 336 8.94 13.25 -34.78
CA THR A 336 7.59 13.40 -35.33
C THR A 336 6.56 12.85 -34.36
N ASP A 337 5.31 13.27 -34.51
CA ASP A 337 4.14 12.63 -33.89
C ASP A 337 3.61 11.54 -34.84
N SER A 338 4.14 10.32 -34.71
CA SER A 338 3.79 9.17 -35.58
C SER A 338 3.88 9.49 -37.08
N GLY A 339 4.95 10.19 -37.48
CA GLY A 339 5.19 10.63 -38.86
C GLY A 339 4.54 11.95 -39.25
N ALA A 340 3.70 12.54 -38.41
CA ALA A 340 3.09 13.85 -38.60
C ALA A 340 3.87 14.96 -37.87
N PRO A 341 3.69 16.24 -38.25
CA PRO A 341 4.23 17.36 -37.49
C PRO A 341 3.56 17.48 -36.11
N PHE A 342 4.18 18.20 -35.17
CA PHE A 342 3.58 18.44 -33.87
C PHE A 342 2.22 19.16 -33.96
N ASN A 343 1.25 18.68 -33.19
CA ASN A 343 -0.04 19.32 -33.01
C ASN A 343 -0.30 19.60 -31.53
N ALA A 344 -0.29 20.88 -31.15
CA ALA A 344 -0.52 21.32 -29.76
C ALA A 344 -1.89 20.92 -29.21
N ALA A 345 -2.89 20.69 -30.06
CA ALA A 345 -4.20 20.20 -29.62
C ALA A 345 -4.21 18.70 -29.28
N ASN A 346 -3.15 17.96 -29.63
CA ASN A 346 -3.04 16.52 -29.45
C ASN A 346 -1.78 16.13 -28.64
N GLU A 347 -1.48 16.84 -27.55
CA GLU A 347 -0.25 16.56 -26.79
C GLU A 347 -0.34 15.32 -25.89
N VAL A 348 -1.52 14.99 -25.37
CA VAL A 348 -1.69 13.85 -24.45
C VAL A 348 -1.28 12.55 -25.16
N GLY A 349 -0.36 11.80 -24.54
CA GLY A 349 0.18 10.54 -25.09
C GLY A 349 1.23 10.72 -26.19
N LEU A 350 1.70 11.95 -26.44
CA LEU A 350 2.73 12.23 -27.46
C LEU A 350 4.01 11.42 -27.27
N SER A 351 4.44 11.21 -26.03
CA SER A 351 5.62 10.39 -25.71
C SER A 351 5.57 8.98 -26.28
N LYS A 352 4.38 8.37 -26.30
CA LYS A 352 4.16 7.05 -26.90
C LYS A 352 4.14 7.08 -28.43
N ARG A 353 3.75 8.21 -29.02
CA ARG A 353 3.66 8.43 -30.47
C ARG A 353 4.92 9.01 -31.08
N LEU A 354 5.88 9.45 -30.25
CA LEU A 354 7.16 9.99 -30.66
C LEU A 354 7.91 8.98 -31.54
N ALA A 355 8.21 9.39 -32.76
CA ALA A 355 8.91 8.56 -33.74
C ALA A 355 9.93 9.38 -34.53
N ILE A 356 10.91 8.70 -35.13
CA ILE A 356 11.82 9.32 -36.09
C ILE A 356 11.15 9.39 -37.45
N ASN A 357 11.44 10.44 -38.20
CA ASN A 357 10.96 10.58 -39.56
C ASN A 357 11.53 9.48 -40.45
N SER A 358 10.62 8.66 -41.01
CA SER A 358 10.97 7.51 -41.83
C SER A 358 11.89 7.82 -43.01
N VAL A 359 11.91 9.07 -43.52
CA VAL A 359 12.76 9.46 -44.65
C VAL A 359 14.25 9.36 -44.34
N VAL A 360 14.67 9.45 -43.07
CA VAL A 360 16.09 9.28 -42.70
C VAL A 360 16.43 7.86 -42.28
N ASP A 361 15.45 6.98 -42.10
CA ASP A 361 15.64 5.64 -41.53
C ASP A 361 15.77 4.56 -42.61
N PRO A 362 16.96 3.97 -42.82
CA PRO A 362 17.15 2.88 -43.78
C PRO A 362 16.31 1.64 -43.49
N ALA A 363 15.95 1.37 -42.23
CA ALA A 363 15.11 0.24 -41.87
C ALA A 363 13.65 0.44 -42.31
N ALA A 364 13.22 1.70 -42.45
CA ALA A 364 11.90 2.09 -42.95
C ALA A 364 11.89 2.41 -44.46
N GLY A 365 12.99 2.17 -45.17
CA GLY A 365 13.15 2.47 -46.60
C GLY A 365 13.56 3.91 -46.91
N GLY A 366 13.90 4.70 -45.89
CA GLY A 366 14.52 6.01 -46.03
C GLY A 366 16.03 5.95 -46.28
N GLU A 367 16.67 7.11 -46.27
CA GLU A 367 18.08 7.24 -46.61
C GLU A 367 18.80 8.16 -45.61
N ALA A 368 19.79 7.61 -44.89
CA ALA A 368 20.49 8.33 -43.83
C ALA A 368 21.21 9.61 -44.29
N TRP A 369 21.53 9.74 -45.59
CA TRP A 369 22.12 10.96 -46.14
C TRP A 369 21.21 12.18 -45.98
N ARG A 370 19.89 12.00 -45.86
CA ARG A 370 18.93 13.09 -45.62
C ARG A 370 19.10 13.74 -44.25
N LEU A 371 19.71 13.06 -43.28
CA LEU A 371 20.10 13.68 -42.01
C LEU A 371 21.15 14.80 -42.23
N ARG A 372 22.01 14.64 -43.24
CA ARG A 372 23.03 15.62 -43.64
C ARG A 372 22.48 16.67 -44.60
N ASP A 373 21.78 16.23 -45.64
CA ASP A 373 21.42 17.10 -46.76
C ASP A 373 20.03 17.75 -46.60
N GLY A 374 19.27 17.36 -45.59
CA GLY A 374 17.89 17.82 -45.37
C GLY A 374 16.87 16.73 -45.66
N LEU A 375 15.82 16.71 -44.85
CA LEU A 375 14.76 15.70 -44.90
C LEU A 375 13.93 15.85 -46.17
N GLY A 376 13.78 17.07 -46.69
CA GLY A 376 13.05 17.39 -47.92
C GLY A 376 13.89 17.31 -49.20
N SER A 377 15.19 17.04 -49.12
CA SER A 377 16.08 16.98 -50.29
C SER A 377 15.69 15.85 -51.26
N THR A 378 15.66 16.11 -52.56
CA THR A 378 15.30 15.08 -53.57
C THR A 378 16.49 14.27 -54.06
N ALA A 379 17.72 14.71 -53.78
CA ALA A 379 18.95 14.02 -54.13
C ALA A 379 20.08 14.36 -53.13
N PRO A 380 21.12 13.53 -53.01
CA PRO A 380 22.27 13.83 -52.18
C PRO A 380 22.98 15.12 -52.61
N GLY A 381 23.28 15.96 -51.62
CA GLY A 381 24.08 17.17 -51.75
C GLY A 381 25.59 16.91 -51.63
N PRO A 382 26.41 17.97 -51.47
CA PRO A 382 27.85 17.83 -51.27
C PRO A 382 28.16 16.97 -50.03
N SER A 383 28.82 15.82 -50.23
CA SER A 383 29.05 14.86 -49.14
C SER A 383 29.91 15.39 -47.99
N GLY A 384 30.67 16.47 -48.22
CA GLY A 384 31.46 17.16 -47.21
C GLY A 384 30.69 18.20 -46.37
N ASP A 385 29.42 18.48 -46.66
CA ASP A 385 28.67 19.51 -45.93
C ASP A 385 28.16 18.99 -44.58
N ALA A 386 28.64 19.60 -43.49
CA ALA A 386 28.20 19.30 -42.12
C ALA A 386 27.24 20.35 -41.55
N SER A 387 26.78 21.31 -42.35
CA SER A 387 26.05 22.49 -41.87
C SER A 387 24.74 22.13 -41.16
N LEU A 388 23.92 21.24 -41.72
CA LEU A 388 22.69 20.78 -41.07
C LEU A 388 22.99 19.99 -39.80
N LEU A 389 23.94 19.06 -39.83
CA LEU A 389 24.33 18.26 -38.66
C LEU A 389 24.76 19.14 -37.49
N ASN A 390 25.52 20.20 -37.76
CA ASN A 390 25.91 21.18 -36.75
C ASN A 390 24.70 21.95 -36.20
N ARG A 391 23.72 22.34 -37.04
CA ARG A 391 22.49 22.99 -36.56
C ARG A 391 21.61 22.04 -35.73
N LEU A 392 21.48 20.78 -36.15
CA LEU A 392 20.78 19.73 -35.41
C LEU A 392 21.39 19.52 -34.02
N ARG A 393 22.72 19.58 -33.92
CA ARG A 393 23.41 19.58 -32.63
C ARG A 393 23.09 20.85 -31.82
N SER A 394 23.22 22.03 -32.43
CA SER A 394 23.01 23.30 -31.72
C SER A 394 21.60 23.48 -31.14
N VAL A 395 20.55 22.92 -31.77
CA VAL A 395 19.19 22.99 -31.22
C VAL A 395 19.00 22.15 -29.96
N LEU A 396 19.89 21.18 -29.66
CA LEU A 396 19.88 20.46 -28.38
C LEU A 396 20.41 21.33 -27.24
N ASP A 397 21.38 22.21 -27.52
CA ASP A 397 21.99 23.14 -26.56
C ASP A 397 21.16 24.41 -26.31
N GLU A 398 20.22 24.72 -27.22
CA GLU A 398 19.40 25.92 -27.14
C GLU A 398 18.52 25.93 -25.87
N GLY A 399 18.61 27.01 -25.08
CA GLY A 399 17.74 27.19 -23.93
C GLY A 399 16.31 27.56 -24.34
N ARG A 400 15.33 26.72 -24.01
CA ARG A 400 13.89 26.94 -24.26
C ARG A 400 13.12 26.81 -22.96
N ILE A 401 12.06 27.59 -22.80
CA ILE A 401 11.13 27.36 -21.69
C ILE A 401 10.20 26.22 -22.12
N PRO A 402 10.13 25.09 -21.40
CA PRO A 402 9.23 24.01 -21.74
C PRO A 402 7.78 24.52 -21.80
N ALA A 403 7.10 24.30 -22.92
CA ALA A 403 5.76 24.81 -23.14
C ALA A 403 4.68 24.06 -22.33
N SER A 404 5.04 22.91 -21.79
CA SER A 404 4.18 22.02 -21.01
C SER A 404 4.99 21.25 -19.97
N GLY A 405 4.29 20.51 -19.11
CA GLY A 405 4.90 19.78 -18.00
C GLY A 405 5.32 20.67 -16.82
N VAL A 406 5.61 20.03 -15.69
CA VAL A 406 5.99 20.73 -14.45
C VAL A 406 7.52 20.81 -14.37
N PHE A 407 8.11 21.69 -15.20
CA PHE A 407 9.56 21.93 -15.26
C PHE A 407 9.97 23.35 -14.80
N GLY A 408 9.04 24.13 -14.25
CA GLY A 408 9.29 25.51 -13.82
C GLY A 408 9.41 26.51 -14.98
N THR A 409 9.82 27.74 -14.67
CA THR A 409 9.79 28.88 -15.62
C THR A 409 11.14 29.22 -16.26
N GLY A 410 12.22 28.53 -15.87
CA GLY A 410 13.56 28.79 -16.37
C GLY A 410 13.85 28.05 -17.69
N THR A 411 14.67 28.64 -18.54
CA THR A 411 15.13 28.03 -19.80
C THR A 411 15.87 26.71 -19.55
N GLN A 412 15.55 25.69 -20.34
CA GLN A 412 16.15 24.36 -20.34
C GLN A 412 16.68 24.02 -21.75
N ASN A 413 17.86 23.44 -21.82
CA ASN A 413 18.29 22.73 -23.01
C ASN A 413 17.81 21.26 -22.93
N ALA A 414 17.99 20.46 -23.99
CA ALA A 414 17.44 19.11 -24.01
C ALA A 414 17.97 18.24 -22.85
N ASN A 415 19.28 18.35 -22.56
CA ASN A 415 19.91 17.58 -21.49
C ASN A 415 19.46 18.04 -20.09
N SER A 416 19.34 19.35 -19.85
CA SER A 416 18.88 19.88 -18.57
C SER A 416 17.41 19.55 -18.32
N LEU A 417 16.58 19.46 -19.37
CA LEU A 417 15.18 19.04 -19.25
C LEU A 417 15.05 17.58 -18.79
N ILE A 418 15.75 16.64 -19.45
CA ILE A 418 15.77 15.22 -19.02
C ILE A 418 16.39 15.09 -17.63
N SER A 419 17.48 15.80 -17.35
CA SER A 419 18.12 15.79 -16.02
C SER A 419 17.16 16.29 -14.93
N LYS A 420 16.34 17.30 -15.23
CA LYS A 420 15.33 17.81 -14.30
C LYS A 420 14.19 16.82 -14.09
N PHE A 421 13.79 16.09 -15.13
CA PHE A 421 12.83 15.00 -15.00
C PHE A 421 13.34 13.89 -14.07
N SER A 422 14.53 13.34 -14.35
CA SER A 422 15.15 12.32 -13.49
C SER A 422 15.40 12.85 -12.06
N GLY A 423 15.81 14.11 -11.92
CA GLY A 423 15.98 14.77 -10.62
C GLY A 423 14.68 14.90 -9.83
N ASN A 424 13.56 15.22 -10.49
CA ASN A 424 12.24 15.28 -9.87
C ASN A 424 11.78 13.89 -9.39
N ILE A 425 12.00 12.84 -10.19
CA ILE A 425 11.72 11.45 -9.79
C ILE A 425 12.54 11.08 -8.57
N ALA A 426 13.86 11.29 -8.60
CA ALA A 426 14.76 10.96 -7.50
C ALA A 426 14.42 11.74 -6.22
N SER A 427 14.11 13.03 -6.34
CA SER A 427 13.72 13.87 -5.19
C SER A 427 12.38 13.43 -4.60
N THR A 428 11.40 13.08 -5.43
CA THR A 428 10.08 12.64 -4.96
C THR A 428 10.17 11.26 -4.31
N ARG A 429 10.93 10.34 -4.93
CA ARG A 429 11.25 9.04 -4.35
C ARG A 429 11.96 9.18 -3.00
N GLY A 430 12.99 10.01 -2.91
CA GLY A 430 13.73 10.23 -1.66
C GLY A 430 12.85 10.79 -0.54
N GLY A 431 11.89 11.66 -0.87
CA GLY A 431 10.84 12.10 0.06
C GLY A 431 9.97 10.94 0.53
N ALA A 432 9.43 10.15 -0.41
CA ALA A 432 8.58 9.00 -0.10
C ALA A 432 9.32 7.89 0.68
N GLU A 433 10.61 7.65 0.42
CA GLU A 433 11.43 6.68 1.16
C GLU A 433 11.67 7.12 2.60
N LYS A 434 11.84 8.43 2.82
CA LYS A 434 11.93 9.00 4.17
C LYS A 434 10.63 8.79 4.95
N ASP A 435 9.50 9.07 4.32
CA ASP A 435 8.17 8.87 4.92
C ASP A 435 7.90 7.38 5.18
N THR A 436 8.34 6.50 4.28
CA THR A 436 8.25 5.03 4.44
C THR A 436 9.10 4.57 5.62
N THR A 437 10.33 5.10 5.76
CA THR A 437 11.21 4.77 6.88
C THR A 437 10.60 5.17 8.21
N PHE A 438 10.02 6.37 8.27
CA PHE A 438 9.34 6.86 9.46
C PHE A 438 8.11 6.02 9.83
N THR A 439 7.23 5.75 8.85
CA THR A 439 6.01 4.96 9.07
C THR A 439 6.32 3.50 9.41
N ALA A 440 7.35 2.91 8.79
CA ALA A 440 7.83 1.57 9.11
C ALA A 440 8.41 1.48 10.54
N ALA A 441 9.19 2.46 10.97
CA ALA A 441 9.71 2.51 12.34
C ALA A 441 8.58 2.60 13.37
N ARG A 442 7.61 3.49 13.15
CA ARG A 442 6.42 3.62 14.00
C ARG A 442 5.59 2.33 14.05
N LEU A 443 5.37 1.70 12.90
CA LEU A 443 4.65 0.43 12.82
C LEU A 443 5.40 -0.68 13.59
N SER A 444 6.72 -0.76 13.45
CA SER A 444 7.56 -1.73 14.16
C SER A 444 7.48 -1.52 15.67
N GLU A 445 7.61 -0.28 16.15
CA GLU A 445 7.51 0.05 17.58
C GLU A 445 6.14 -0.33 18.16
N LEU A 446 5.05 0.05 17.50
CA LEU A 446 3.69 -0.29 17.93
C LEU A 446 3.41 -1.79 17.89
N THR A 447 4.01 -2.49 16.92
CA THR A 447 3.93 -3.96 16.87
C THR A 447 4.67 -4.59 18.05
N GLN A 448 5.85 -4.07 18.41
CA GLN A 448 6.59 -4.53 19.59
C GLN A 448 5.83 -4.24 20.89
N LEU A 449 5.22 -3.07 21.03
CA LEU A 449 4.37 -2.74 22.18
C LEU A 449 3.16 -3.69 22.27
N GLN A 450 2.49 -3.97 21.15
CA GLN A 450 1.39 -4.92 21.12
C GLN A 450 1.83 -6.32 21.56
N LEU A 451 3.01 -6.77 21.14
CA LEU A 451 3.56 -8.07 21.52
C LEU A 451 4.01 -8.11 22.99
N ALA A 452 4.54 -7.01 23.51
CA ALA A 452 4.94 -6.89 24.92
C ALA A 452 3.73 -6.95 25.87
N ASP A 453 2.58 -6.41 25.46
CA ASP A 453 1.29 -6.57 26.14
C ASP A 453 0.62 -7.94 25.86
N GLY A 454 1.31 -8.82 25.14
CA GLY A 454 0.85 -10.16 24.76
C GLY A 454 0.98 -11.20 25.87
N VAL A 455 1.13 -12.47 25.48
CA VAL A 455 1.27 -13.57 26.45
C VAL A 455 2.73 -13.69 26.90
N ASP A 456 2.99 -13.40 28.17
CA ASP A 456 4.26 -13.73 28.84
C ASP A 456 4.26 -15.19 29.29
N THR A 457 5.02 -16.03 28.58
CA THR A 457 5.08 -17.47 28.85
C THR A 457 5.62 -17.81 30.23
N ASP A 458 6.53 -16.99 30.79
CA ASP A 458 7.10 -17.23 32.11
C ASP A 458 6.07 -16.92 33.20
N LEU A 459 5.32 -15.84 33.03
CA LEU A 459 4.20 -15.52 33.92
C LEU A 459 3.09 -16.58 33.82
N GLU A 460 2.77 -17.04 32.62
CA GLU A 460 1.80 -18.11 32.42
C GLU A 460 2.25 -19.43 33.07
N LEU A 461 3.53 -19.81 32.97
CA LEU A 461 4.08 -20.98 33.67
C LEU A 461 4.06 -20.82 35.21
N GLN A 462 4.34 -19.62 35.74
CA GLN A 462 4.18 -19.35 37.17
C GLN A 462 2.71 -19.51 37.62
N ASN A 463 1.77 -19.00 36.83
CA ASN A 463 0.34 -19.16 37.07
C ASN A 463 -0.08 -20.64 37.01
N LEU A 464 0.48 -21.42 36.08
CA LEU A 464 0.27 -22.86 35.98
C LEU A 464 0.61 -23.56 37.31
N LEU A 465 1.78 -23.26 37.89
CA LEU A 465 2.23 -23.85 39.15
C LEU A 465 1.29 -23.51 40.32
N VAL A 466 0.81 -22.26 40.38
CA VAL A 466 -0.17 -21.85 41.39
C VAL A 466 -1.49 -22.62 41.23
N LEU A 467 -1.95 -22.80 40.00
CA LEU A 467 -3.16 -23.55 39.67
C LEU A 467 -3.02 -25.05 40.01
N GLU A 468 -1.86 -25.66 39.73
CA GLU A 468 -1.56 -27.04 40.10
C GLU A 468 -1.56 -27.25 41.63
N GLN A 469 -0.96 -26.31 42.38
CA GLN A 469 -1.00 -26.33 43.84
C GLN A 469 -2.43 -26.19 44.37
N ALA A 470 -3.23 -25.29 43.80
CA ALA A 470 -4.64 -25.12 44.16
C ALA A 470 -5.47 -26.37 43.83
N TYR A 471 -5.23 -27.01 42.68
CA TYR A 471 -5.87 -28.27 42.30
C TYR A 471 -5.55 -29.38 43.32
N ALA A 472 -4.26 -29.56 43.64
CA ALA A 472 -3.81 -30.56 44.62
C ALA A 472 -4.38 -30.30 46.03
N ALA A 473 -4.43 -29.03 46.47
CA ALA A 473 -5.01 -28.66 47.75
C ALA A 473 -6.52 -28.98 47.81
N ASN A 474 -7.28 -28.62 46.77
CA ASN A 474 -8.70 -28.93 46.69
C ASN A 474 -8.96 -30.45 46.65
N ALA A 475 -8.15 -31.22 45.92
CA ALA A 475 -8.25 -32.68 45.88
C ALA A 475 -8.03 -33.32 47.26
N ARG A 476 -7.05 -32.83 48.04
CA ARG A 476 -6.83 -33.30 49.43
C ARG A 476 -8.01 -33.00 50.34
N VAL A 477 -8.66 -31.84 50.20
CA VAL A 477 -9.87 -31.50 50.97
C VAL A 477 -11.02 -32.44 50.63
N ILE A 478 -11.20 -32.77 49.34
CA ILE A 478 -12.20 -33.75 48.89
C ILE A 478 -11.92 -35.12 49.51
N GLN A 479 -10.66 -35.59 49.47
CA GLN A 479 -10.27 -36.88 50.05
C GLN A 479 -10.50 -36.93 51.57
N ALA A 480 -10.16 -35.87 52.30
CA ALA A 480 -10.39 -35.80 53.74
C ALA A 480 -11.89 -35.76 54.09
N ALA A 481 -12.70 -35.04 53.30
CA ALA A 481 -14.15 -35.00 53.46
C ALA A 481 -14.77 -36.39 53.20
N ASP A 482 -14.31 -37.09 52.17
CA ASP A 482 -14.76 -38.45 51.82
C ASP A 482 -14.46 -39.45 52.96
N GLN A 483 -13.24 -39.44 53.50
CA GLN A 483 -12.86 -40.25 54.67
C GLN A 483 -13.72 -39.96 55.90
N MET A 484 -14.06 -38.68 56.15
CA MET A 484 -14.95 -38.30 57.26
C MET A 484 -16.39 -38.81 57.05
N LEU A 485 -16.91 -38.75 55.82
CA LEU A 485 -18.22 -39.30 55.46
C LEU A 485 -18.26 -40.83 55.60
N GLU A 486 -17.24 -41.54 55.09
CA GLU A 486 -17.14 -42.99 55.27
C GLU A 486 -17.14 -43.39 56.75
N THR A 487 -16.38 -42.67 57.58
CA THR A 487 -16.33 -42.90 59.03
C THR A 487 -17.70 -42.69 59.68
N LEU A 488 -18.43 -41.65 59.27
CA LEU A 488 -19.79 -41.39 59.76
C LEU A 488 -20.80 -42.43 59.30
N THR A 489 -20.61 -43.07 58.14
CA THR A 489 -21.49 -44.16 57.65
C THR A 489 -21.18 -45.54 58.24
N ARG A 490 -20.00 -45.71 58.84
CA ARG A 490 -19.61 -46.95 59.57
C ARG A 490 -20.02 -46.94 61.04
N LEU A 491 -20.39 -45.78 61.58
CA LEU A 491 -21.02 -45.60 62.89
C LEU A 491 -22.54 -45.72 62.74
#